data_AF-A0A4Y2EVN7-F1
#
_entry.id   AF-A0A4Y2EVN7-F1
#
_cell.length_a   1.000
_cell.length_b   1.000
_cell.length_c   1.000
_cell.angle_alpha   90.00
_cell.angle_beta   90.00
_cell.angle_gamma   90.00
#
_symmetry.space_group_name_H-M   'P 1'
#
loop_
_entity.id
_entity.type
_entity.pdbx_description
1 polymer ?
#
loop_
_entity_poly.entity_id
_entity_poly.type
_entity_poly.pdbx_seq_one_letter_code
_entity_poly.pdbx_strand_id
1 'polypeptide(L)'
;MVLLAIFETKQEKESFFNGCLAIVVFGGNEQADFLAKKGANLLQHPNAATSYWKIKLSLKNLWTTNSLRDLQTRTALKNWRRVSSSSIPDKPRRDAVAAFCLNTGHDCLSAHLHRLGFSTEPSCPLCDCGEVMERDHLLRYGALQGLTELSRYCYLKKRERFWGNDFGLLFLLHILL
;
A
#
# COMPACT_ATOMS: atom_id res chain seq x y z
N MET A 1 -2.73 35.47 17.29
CA MET A 1 -3.37 35.13 18.59
C MET A 1 -4.46 34.04 18.50
N VAL A 2 -4.71 33.41 17.35
CA VAL A 2 -5.79 32.38 17.23
C VAL A 2 -5.31 30.95 17.55
N LEU A 3 -4.03 30.62 17.33
CA LEU A 3 -3.52 29.25 17.56
C LEU A 3 -3.43 28.83 19.04
N LEU A 4 -3.31 29.78 19.97
CA LEU A 4 -3.22 29.48 21.41
C LEU A 4 -4.56 29.08 22.05
N ALA A 5 -5.68 29.33 21.36
CA ALA A 5 -7.02 29.06 21.87
C ALA A 5 -7.45 27.59 21.71
N ILE A 6 -6.67 26.77 21.00
CA ILE A 6 -6.97 25.35 20.74
C ILE A 6 -6.45 24.44 21.86
N PHE A 7 -5.46 24.90 22.63
CA PHE A 7 -4.86 24.12 23.71
C PHE A 7 -5.55 24.42 25.04
N GLU A 8 -6.13 23.40 25.68
CA GLU A 8 -6.93 23.58 26.89
C GLU A 8 -6.07 23.56 28.14
N THR A 9 -4.95 22.83 28.15
CA THR A 9 -4.09 22.69 29.34
C THR A 9 -2.81 23.52 29.27
N LYS A 10 -2.29 23.94 30.43
CA LYS A 10 -1.04 24.70 30.54
C LYS A 10 0.17 23.90 30.04
N GLN A 11 0.16 22.58 30.26
CA GLN A 11 1.23 21.66 29.85
C GLN A 11 1.29 21.48 28.33
N GLU A 12 0.15 21.43 27.63
CA GLU A 12 0.12 21.39 26.16
C GLU A 12 0.64 22.68 25.53
N LYS A 13 0.34 23.84 26.16
CA LYS A 13 0.86 25.14 25.72
C LYS A 13 2.37 25.22 25.86
N GLU A 14 2.92 24.73 26.97
CA GLU A 14 4.38 24.68 27.19
C GLU A 14 5.08 23.67 26.27
N SER A 15 4.52 22.48 26.03
CA SER A 15 5.07 21.52 25.07
C SER A 15 5.03 22.03 23.63
N PHE A 16 3.98 22.76 23.23
CA PHE A 16 3.94 23.43 21.92
C PHE A 16 4.98 24.55 21.82
N PHE A 17 5.14 25.37 22.87
CA PHE A 17 6.12 26.46 22.88
C PHE A 17 7.56 25.92 22.84
N ASN A 18 7.85 24.87 23.60
CA ASN A 18 9.16 24.21 23.61
C ASN A 18 9.44 23.45 22.31
N GLY A 19 8.42 22.84 21.70
CA GLY A 19 8.52 22.23 20.37
C GLY A 19 8.80 23.25 19.26
N CYS A 20 8.12 24.41 19.30
CA CYS A 20 8.43 25.53 18.41
C CYS A 20 9.83 26.09 18.67
N LEU A 21 10.26 26.20 19.93
CA LEU A 21 11.62 26.65 20.28
C LEU A 21 12.69 25.68 19.75
N ALA A 22 12.46 24.36 19.81
CA ALA A 22 13.36 23.36 19.24
C ALA A 22 13.43 23.41 17.70
N ILE A 23 12.32 23.73 17.02
CA ILE A 23 12.29 23.95 15.56
C ILE A 23 13.01 25.25 15.17
N VAL A 24 12.96 26.29 16.03
CA VAL A 24 13.65 27.58 15.81
C VAL A 24 15.17 27.46 15.88
N VAL A 25 15.72 26.48 16.62
CA VAL A 25 17.18 26.27 16.75
C VAL A 25 17.81 25.61 15.51
N PHE A 26 17.04 24.86 14.71
CA PHE A 26 17.52 24.20 13.48
C PHE A 26 17.04 24.93 12.21
N GLY A 27 17.62 26.10 11.89
CA GLY A 27 17.66 26.69 10.54
C GLY A 27 16.34 27.01 9.79
N GLY A 28 15.16 26.61 10.30
CA GLY A 28 13.87 26.77 9.62
C GLY A 28 13.25 28.16 9.75
N ASN A 29 13.81 29.01 10.60
CA ASN A 29 13.34 30.39 10.83
C ASN A 29 13.47 31.25 9.58
N GLU A 30 14.60 31.21 8.89
CA GLU A 30 14.83 32.03 7.70
C GLU A 30 13.88 31.66 6.56
N GLN A 31 13.59 30.37 6.42
CA GLN A 31 12.63 29.88 5.41
C GLN A 31 11.19 30.26 5.78
N ALA A 32 10.83 30.18 7.07
CA ALA A 32 9.55 30.65 7.56
C ALA A 32 9.37 32.16 7.37
N ASP A 33 10.40 32.96 7.67
CA ASP A 33 10.41 34.42 7.50
C ASP A 33 10.34 34.83 6.02
N PHE A 34 11.10 34.15 5.15
CA PHE A 34 11.02 34.34 3.71
C PHE A 34 9.61 34.08 3.17
N LEU A 35 8.96 33.00 3.62
CA LEU A 35 7.59 32.67 3.24
C LEU A 35 6.59 33.67 3.79
N ALA A 36 6.76 34.14 5.03
CA ALA A 36 5.90 35.15 5.64
C ALA A 36 5.97 36.49 4.91
N LYS A 37 7.19 36.96 4.58
CA LYS A 37 7.42 38.19 3.79
C LYS A 37 6.85 38.06 2.38
N LYS A 38 7.01 36.90 1.74
CA LYS A 38 6.43 36.64 0.41
C LYS A 38 4.89 36.66 0.45
N GLY A 39 4.29 36.10 1.50
CA GLY A 39 2.85 36.12 1.72
C GLY A 39 2.29 37.52 2.02
N ALA A 40 3.03 38.34 2.78
CA ALA A 40 2.62 39.70 3.13
C ALA A 40 2.53 40.65 1.94
N ASN A 41 3.29 40.39 0.87
CA ASN A 41 3.30 41.18 -0.36
C ASN A 41 2.22 40.76 -1.38
N LEU A 42 1.44 39.70 -1.09
CA LEU A 42 0.34 39.30 -1.96
C LEU A 42 -0.88 40.19 -1.70
N LEU A 43 -1.31 40.92 -2.73
CA LEU A 43 -2.53 41.71 -2.70
C LEU A 43 -3.72 40.79 -2.35
N GLN A 44 -4.34 41.00 -1.19
CA GLN A 44 -5.55 40.28 -0.85
C GLN A 44 -6.69 40.83 -1.70
N HIS A 45 -7.18 40.03 -2.64
CA HIS A 45 -8.42 40.36 -3.34
C HIS A 45 -9.56 40.52 -2.32
N PRO A 46 -10.52 41.43 -2.55
CA PRO A 46 -11.70 41.54 -1.70
C PRO A 46 -12.40 40.19 -1.67
N ASN A 47 -12.33 39.54 -0.51
CA ASN A 47 -12.91 38.22 -0.29
C ASN A 47 -14.43 38.36 -0.38
N ALA A 48 -15.04 37.97 -1.51
CA ALA A 48 -16.40 37.47 -1.43
C ALA A 48 -16.37 36.34 -0.40
N ALA A 49 -17.03 36.54 0.76
CA ALA A 49 -16.89 35.71 1.94
C ALA A 49 -17.21 34.25 1.61
N THR A 50 -16.18 33.50 1.25
CA THR A 50 -16.32 32.09 0.92
C THR A 50 -16.42 31.36 2.25
N SER A 51 -17.49 30.62 2.44
CA SER A 51 -17.69 29.93 3.72
C SER A 51 -16.55 28.95 3.99
N TYR A 52 -16.14 28.85 5.25
CA TYR A 52 -15.14 27.89 5.72
C TYR A 52 -15.40 26.48 5.17
N TRP A 53 -16.68 26.06 5.16
CA TRP A 53 -17.10 24.76 4.62
C TRP A 53 -16.74 24.56 3.15
N LYS A 54 -16.95 25.58 2.30
CA LYS A 54 -16.58 25.52 0.89
C LYS A 54 -15.07 25.38 0.71
N ILE A 55 -14.27 26.14 1.47
CA ILE A 55 -12.81 26.05 1.43
C ILE A 55 -12.33 24.68 1.90
N LYS A 56 -12.86 24.17 3.02
CA LYS A 56 -12.54 22.85 3.57
C LYS A 56 -12.89 21.73 2.58
N LEU A 57 -14.07 21.80 1.97
CA LEU A 57 -14.51 20.81 0.98
C LEU A 57 -13.62 20.86 -0.27
N SER A 58 -13.29 22.05 -0.78
CA SER A 58 -12.39 22.22 -1.91
C SER A 58 -10.99 21.65 -1.64
N LEU A 59 -10.41 21.90 -0.45
CA LEU A 59 -9.13 21.30 -0.09
C LEU A 59 -9.21 19.78 -0.02
N LYS A 60 -10.26 19.23 0.61
CA LYS A 60 -10.46 17.78 0.69
C LYS A 60 -10.55 17.16 -0.70
N ASN A 61 -11.33 17.76 -1.60
CA ASN A 61 -11.49 17.28 -2.98
C ASN A 61 -10.18 17.38 -3.76
N LEU A 62 -9.44 18.48 -3.61
CA LEU A 62 -8.14 18.67 -4.26
C LEU A 62 -7.15 17.59 -3.80
N TRP A 63 -7.07 17.36 -2.49
CA TRP A 63 -6.23 16.31 -1.91
C TRP A 63 -6.61 14.95 -2.46
N THR A 64 -7.89 14.55 -2.35
CA THR A 64 -8.37 13.26 -2.85
C THR A 64 -8.08 13.07 -4.34
N THR A 65 -8.29 14.11 -5.15
CA THR A 65 -8.03 14.06 -6.59
C THR A 65 -6.55 13.93 -6.91
N ASN A 66 -5.69 14.68 -6.21
CA ASN A 66 -4.24 14.61 -6.40
C ASN A 66 -3.69 13.26 -5.93
N SER A 67 -4.12 12.77 -4.77
CA SER A 67 -3.75 11.43 -4.28
C SER A 67 -4.21 10.33 -5.23
N LEU A 68 -5.43 10.43 -5.78
CA LEU A 68 -5.93 9.45 -6.75
C LEU A 68 -5.10 9.46 -8.04
N ARG A 69 -4.73 10.65 -8.53
CA ARG A 69 -3.89 10.82 -9.72
C ARG A 69 -2.47 10.29 -9.52
N ASP A 70 -1.87 10.59 -8.37
CA ASP A 70 -0.56 10.04 -7.98
C ASP A 70 -0.62 8.51 -7.95
N LEU A 71 -1.63 7.95 -7.28
CA LEU A 71 -1.85 6.50 -7.23
C LEU A 71 -2.02 5.92 -8.64
N GLN A 72 -2.85 6.52 -9.49
CA GLN A 72 -3.03 6.08 -10.89
C GLN A 72 -1.72 6.10 -11.68
N THR A 73 -0.87 7.10 -11.46
CA THR A 73 0.43 7.24 -12.13
C THR A 73 1.39 6.15 -11.66
N ARG A 74 1.51 5.96 -10.34
CA ARG A 74 2.39 4.94 -9.74
C ARG A 74 1.97 3.51 -10.09
N THR A 75 0.67 3.30 -10.28
CA THR A 75 0.09 1.99 -10.60
C THR A 75 -0.10 1.74 -12.10
N ALA A 76 0.22 2.71 -12.97
CA ALA A 76 -0.06 2.65 -14.41
C ALA A 76 0.60 1.44 -15.10
N LEU A 77 1.80 1.06 -14.64
CA LEU A 77 2.59 -0.06 -15.18
C LEU A 77 2.39 -1.37 -14.41
N LYS A 78 1.61 -1.37 -13.33
CA LYS A 78 1.40 -2.59 -12.54
C LYS A 78 0.50 -3.56 -13.30
N ASN A 79 0.94 -4.80 -13.40
CA ASN A 79 0.28 -5.86 -14.16
C ASN A 79 -1.15 -6.18 -13.65
N TRP A 80 -1.41 -5.99 -12.36
CA TRP A 80 -2.72 -6.22 -11.74
C TRP A 80 -3.82 -5.31 -12.29
N ARG A 81 -3.48 -4.19 -12.95
CA ARG A 81 -4.46 -3.31 -13.61
C ARG A 81 -5.17 -3.99 -14.78
N ARG A 82 -4.57 -5.04 -15.35
CA ARG A 82 -5.14 -5.84 -16.46
C ARG A 82 -5.98 -7.02 -15.98
N VAL A 83 -6.03 -7.28 -14.67
CA VAL A 83 -6.85 -8.33 -14.08
C VAL A 83 -8.31 -7.92 -14.22
N SER A 84 -9.07 -8.64 -15.03
CA SER A 84 -10.50 -8.40 -15.16
C SER A 84 -11.23 -8.88 -13.91
N SER A 85 -12.31 -8.19 -13.52
CA SER A 85 -13.18 -8.64 -12.43
C SER A 85 -13.73 -10.06 -12.66
N SER A 86 -13.89 -10.46 -13.93
CA SER A 86 -14.32 -11.80 -14.34
C SER A 86 -13.28 -12.90 -14.10
N SER A 87 -12.00 -12.55 -13.98
CA SER A 87 -10.91 -13.50 -13.72
C SER A 87 -10.79 -13.87 -12.24
N ILE A 88 -11.40 -13.08 -11.35
CA ILE A 88 -11.47 -13.37 -9.92
C ILE A 88 -12.83 -13.99 -9.63
N PRO A 89 -12.88 -15.26 -9.18
CA PRO A 89 -14.15 -15.91 -8.92
C PRO A 89 -14.81 -15.32 -7.68
N ASP A 90 -16.14 -15.18 -7.72
CA ASP A 90 -16.96 -14.85 -6.55
C ASP A 90 -17.04 -16.09 -5.62
N LYS A 91 -15.96 -16.28 -4.87
CA LYS A 91 -15.67 -17.45 -4.03
C LYS A 91 -15.15 -16.99 -2.67
N PRO A 92 -15.01 -17.89 -1.69
CA PRO A 92 -14.42 -17.55 -0.40
C PRO A 92 -13.09 -16.83 -0.58
N ARG A 93 -12.80 -15.85 0.29
CA ARG A 93 -11.62 -14.97 0.21
C ARG A 93 -10.33 -15.69 -0.18
N ARG A 94 -10.07 -16.89 0.37
CA ARG A 94 -8.90 -17.71 0.03
C ARG A 94 -8.77 -17.98 -1.46
N ASP A 95 -9.85 -18.40 -2.10
CA ASP A 95 -9.85 -18.81 -3.51
C ASP A 95 -9.80 -17.58 -4.42
N ALA A 96 -10.47 -16.49 -4.05
CA ALA A 96 -10.38 -15.20 -4.75
C ALA A 96 -8.94 -14.63 -4.70
N VAL A 97 -8.30 -14.65 -3.52
CA VAL A 97 -6.91 -14.17 -3.37
C VAL A 97 -5.96 -15.09 -4.13
N ALA A 98 -6.12 -16.41 -4.05
CA ALA A 98 -5.30 -17.35 -4.82
C ALA A 98 -5.40 -17.10 -6.34
N ALA A 99 -6.61 -16.90 -6.87
CA ALA A 99 -6.83 -16.58 -8.27
C ALA A 99 -6.17 -15.23 -8.65
N PHE A 100 -6.29 -14.22 -7.79
CA PHE A 100 -5.62 -12.93 -8.00
C PHE A 100 -4.10 -13.06 -8.05
N CYS A 101 -3.49 -13.81 -7.12
CA CYS A 101 -2.04 -14.02 -7.08
C CYS A 101 -1.54 -14.72 -8.34
N LEU A 102 -2.24 -15.78 -8.75
CA LEU A 102 -1.94 -16.48 -10.01
C LEU A 102 -2.13 -15.54 -11.22
N ASN A 103 -3.22 -14.79 -11.31
CA ASN A 103 -3.45 -13.95 -12.49
C ASN A 103 -2.47 -12.77 -12.59
N THR A 104 -1.93 -12.32 -11.45
CA THR A 104 -0.96 -11.22 -11.38
C THR A 104 0.50 -11.68 -11.38
N GLY A 105 0.76 -13.00 -11.33
CA GLY A 105 2.13 -13.52 -11.22
C GLY A 105 2.82 -13.18 -9.89
N HIS A 106 2.07 -12.64 -8.92
CA HIS A 106 2.50 -12.56 -7.52
C HIS A 106 2.21 -13.89 -6.82
N ASP A 107 2.38 -15.02 -7.51
CA ASP A 107 2.14 -16.31 -6.91
C ASP A 107 3.19 -16.58 -5.82
N CYS A 108 2.77 -17.10 -4.67
CA CYS A 108 3.71 -17.38 -3.59
C CYS A 108 4.42 -18.73 -3.82
N LEU A 109 4.66 -19.15 -5.05
CA LEU A 109 5.34 -20.41 -5.33
C LEU A 109 6.81 -20.33 -4.88
N SER A 110 7.43 -21.47 -4.60
CA SER A 110 8.79 -21.53 -4.04
C SER A 110 9.80 -20.75 -4.88
N ALA A 111 9.69 -20.79 -6.21
CA ALA A 111 10.53 -20.02 -7.12
C ALA A 111 10.36 -18.50 -6.93
N HIS A 112 9.13 -18.01 -6.79
CA HIS A 112 8.84 -16.59 -6.56
C HIS A 112 9.30 -16.14 -5.17
N LEU A 113 9.03 -16.95 -4.14
CA LEU A 113 9.49 -16.68 -2.78
C LEU A 113 11.01 -16.62 -2.69
N HIS A 114 11.71 -17.49 -3.41
CA HIS A 114 13.17 -17.47 -3.48
C HIS A 114 13.71 -16.20 -4.15
N ARG A 115 13.10 -15.76 -5.28
CA ARG A 115 13.46 -14.49 -5.94
C ARG A 115 13.27 -13.27 -5.04
N LEU A 116 12.30 -13.31 -4.14
CA LEU A 116 12.04 -12.26 -3.15
C LEU A 116 12.91 -12.41 -1.88
N GLY A 117 13.68 -13.49 -1.75
CA GLY A 117 14.52 -13.76 -0.57
C GLY A 117 13.77 -14.30 0.65
N PHE A 118 12.50 -14.70 0.51
CA PHE A 118 11.72 -15.31 1.59
C PHE A 118 11.95 -16.82 1.74
N SER A 119 12.39 -17.50 0.67
CA SER A 119 12.74 -18.93 0.69
C SER A 119 14.22 -19.14 0.43
N THR A 120 14.84 -20.07 1.16
CA THR A 120 16.23 -20.47 0.97
C THR A 120 16.43 -21.26 -0.32
N GLU A 121 15.42 -22.03 -0.74
CA GLU A 121 15.46 -22.84 -1.96
C GLU A 121 14.22 -22.62 -2.84
N PRO A 122 14.38 -22.65 -4.17
CA PRO A 122 13.26 -22.55 -5.12
C PRO A 122 12.58 -23.91 -5.41
N SER A 123 13.00 -24.97 -4.72
CA SER A 123 12.59 -26.35 -4.97
C SER A 123 11.12 -26.60 -4.59
N CYS A 124 10.51 -27.60 -5.23
CA CYS A 124 9.15 -28.03 -4.98
C CYS A 124 9.03 -28.82 -3.67
N PRO A 125 8.28 -28.35 -2.66
CA PRO A 125 8.11 -29.08 -1.40
C PRO A 125 7.14 -30.28 -1.50
N LEU A 126 6.56 -30.52 -2.69
CA LEU A 126 5.67 -31.65 -2.94
C LEU A 126 6.36 -32.79 -3.70
N CYS A 127 7.42 -32.50 -4.46
CA CYS A 127 8.15 -33.52 -5.19
C CYS A 127 9.49 -33.75 -4.52
N ASP A 128 9.92 -35.00 -4.45
CA ASP A 128 11.30 -35.34 -4.05
C ASP A 128 12.28 -35.16 -5.23
N CYS A 129 11.83 -34.51 -6.31
CA CYS A 129 12.55 -34.36 -7.57
C CYS A 129 13.47 -33.14 -7.60
N GLY A 130 13.39 -32.25 -6.61
CA GLY A 130 14.21 -31.04 -6.54
C GLY A 130 13.94 -30.01 -7.64
N GLU A 131 12.91 -30.21 -8.47
CA GLU A 131 12.56 -29.26 -9.53
C GLU A 131 12.06 -27.94 -8.95
N VAL A 132 12.32 -26.88 -9.70
CA VAL A 132 11.88 -25.52 -9.36
C VAL A 132 10.35 -25.46 -9.38
N MET A 133 9.75 -25.02 -8.27
CA MET A 133 8.29 -24.84 -8.20
C MET A 133 7.86 -23.55 -8.89
N GLU A 134 7.61 -23.65 -10.19
CA GLU A 134 6.91 -22.65 -10.99
C GLU A 134 5.51 -23.13 -11.38
N ARG A 135 4.71 -22.25 -11.97
CA ARG A 135 3.34 -22.55 -12.40
C ARG A 135 3.26 -23.79 -13.29
N ASP A 136 4.19 -23.92 -14.24
CA ASP A 136 4.23 -25.05 -15.16
C ASP A 136 4.49 -26.37 -14.42
N HIS A 137 5.37 -26.36 -13.42
CA HIS A 137 5.61 -27.52 -12.57
C HIS A 137 4.35 -27.88 -11.77
N LEU A 138 3.63 -26.90 -11.22
CA LEU A 138 2.36 -27.14 -10.52
C LEU A 138 1.30 -27.82 -11.39
N LEU A 139 1.24 -27.46 -12.68
CA LEU A 139 0.32 -28.05 -13.64
C LEU A 139 0.73 -29.47 -14.05
N ARG A 140 2.05 -29.74 -14.14
CA ARG A 140 2.60 -31.04 -14.53
C ARG A 140 2.69 -32.04 -13.37
N TYR A 141 2.63 -31.57 -12.13
CA TYR A 141 2.74 -32.43 -10.95
C TYR A 141 1.61 -33.47 -10.88
N GLY A 142 1.98 -34.73 -11.11
CA GLY A 142 1.03 -35.83 -11.35
C GLY A 142 0.15 -36.20 -10.15
N ALA A 143 0.63 -36.01 -8.91
CA ALA A 143 -0.17 -36.36 -7.73
C ALA A 143 -1.37 -35.41 -7.51
N LEU A 144 -1.44 -34.30 -8.24
CA LEU A 144 -2.59 -33.37 -8.25
C LEU A 144 -3.37 -33.41 -9.58
N GLN A 145 -3.14 -34.43 -10.41
CA GLN A 145 -3.84 -34.59 -11.69
C GLN A 145 -5.36 -34.69 -11.47
N GLY A 146 -6.14 -33.97 -12.29
CA GLY A 146 -7.60 -33.85 -12.16
C GLY A 146 -8.10 -32.65 -11.34
N LEU A 147 -7.23 -31.98 -10.59
CA LEU A 147 -7.58 -30.73 -9.90
C LEU A 147 -7.36 -29.50 -10.79
N THR A 148 -8.23 -28.49 -10.63
CA THR A 148 -8.05 -27.17 -11.25
C THR A 148 -6.80 -26.49 -10.70
N GLU A 149 -6.15 -25.64 -11.50
CA GLU A 149 -4.93 -24.89 -11.12
C GLU A 149 -5.09 -24.20 -9.74
N LEU A 150 -6.22 -23.54 -9.54
CA LEU A 150 -6.56 -22.87 -8.28
C LEU A 150 -6.58 -23.84 -7.09
N SER A 151 -7.16 -25.03 -7.28
CA SER A 151 -7.24 -26.05 -6.23
C SER A 151 -5.86 -26.59 -5.88
N ARG A 152 -4.99 -26.76 -6.88
CA ARG A 152 -3.59 -27.19 -6.66
C ARG A 152 -2.80 -26.15 -5.88
N TYR A 153 -2.95 -24.88 -6.23
CA TYR A 153 -2.31 -23.77 -5.53
C TYR A 153 -2.80 -23.66 -4.07
N CYS A 154 -4.12 -23.75 -3.85
CA CYS A 154 -4.69 -23.73 -2.50
C CYS A 154 -4.19 -24.91 -1.66
N TYR A 155 -4.05 -26.10 -2.25
CA TYR A 155 -3.50 -27.28 -1.57
C TYR A 155 -2.04 -27.07 -1.13
N LEU A 156 -1.19 -26.58 -2.04
CA LEU A 156 0.20 -26.21 -1.74
C LEU A 156 0.29 -25.28 -0.54
N LYS A 157 -0.46 -24.18 -0.60
CA LYS A 157 -0.41 -23.15 0.44
C LYS A 157 -0.93 -23.63 1.79
N LYS A 158 -1.87 -24.58 1.78
CA LYS A 158 -2.32 -25.24 3.01
C LYS A 158 -1.19 -26.05 3.65
N ARG A 159 -0.36 -26.72 2.85
CA ARG A 159 0.81 -27.48 3.34
C ARG A 159 1.91 -26.57 3.86
N GLU A 160 2.16 -25.44 3.20
CA GLU A 160 3.15 -24.43 3.62
C GLU A 160 2.69 -23.52 4.77
N ARG A 161 1.45 -23.67 5.28
CA ARG A 161 0.84 -22.82 6.32
C ARG A 161 0.85 -21.31 6.00
N PHE A 162 0.98 -20.96 4.73
CA PHE A 162 1.18 -19.57 4.28
C PHE A 162 -0.05 -18.67 4.51
N TRP A 163 -1.24 -19.23 4.62
CA TRP A 163 -2.48 -18.48 4.92
C TRP A 163 -2.70 -18.24 6.43
N GLY A 164 -1.71 -18.54 7.29
CA GLY A 164 -1.72 -18.16 8.70
C GLY A 164 -1.65 -16.63 8.88
N ASN A 165 -2.11 -16.16 10.04
CA ASN A 165 -2.50 -14.76 10.30
C ASN A 165 -1.43 -13.68 10.03
N ASP A 166 -0.14 -14.04 9.95
CA ASP A 166 0.95 -13.06 9.83
C ASP A 166 1.47 -12.85 8.39
N PHE A 167 1.37 -13.86 7.51
CA PHE A 167 1.89 -13.76 6.14
C PHE A 167 1.01 -12.94 5.20
N GLY A 168 -0.30 -12.87 5.48
CA GLY A 168 -1.26 -12.12 4.66
C GLY A 168 -0.94 -10.62 4.59
N LEU A 169 -0.36 -10.03 5.65
CA LEU A 169 -0.03 -8.60 5.70
C LEU A 169 1.28 -8.28 4.97
N LEU A 170 2.32 -9.09 5.16
CA LEU A 170 3.61 -8.93 4.45
C LEU A 170 3.45 -9.09 2.94
N PHE A 171 2.62 -10.05 2.53
CA PHE A 171 2.34 -10.31 1.14
C PHE A 171 1.48 -9.19 0.49
N LEU A 172 0.50 -8.65 1.22
CA LEU A 172 -0.23 -7.45 0.76
C LEU A 172 0.67 -6.22 0.64
N LEU A 173 1.64 -6.05 1.55
CA LEU A 173 2.60 -4.94 1.49
C LEU A 173 3.48 -5.02 0.23
N HIS A 174 3.94 -6.23 -0.13
CA HIS A 174 4.78 -6.45 -1.32
C HIS A 174 4.02 -6.38 -2.64
N ILE A 175 2.72 -6.67 -2.64
CA ILE A 175 1.85 -6.48 -3.82
C ILE A 175 1.49 -5.01 -4.03
N LEU A 176 1.35 -4.23 -2.94
CA LEU A 176 0.91 -2.84 -2.99
C LEU A 176 2.05 -1.81 -3.11
N LEU A 177 3.29 -2.15 -2.72
CA LEU A 177 4.51 -1.34 -2.97
C LEU A 177 5.11 -1.67 -4.36
#